data_AF-A0A2P8WI46-F1
#
_entry.id   AF-A0A2P8WI46-F1
#
_cell.length_a   1.000
_cell.length_b   1.000
_cell.length_c   1.000
_cell.angle_alpha   90.00
_cell.angle_beta   90.00
_cell.angle_gamma   90.00
#
_symmetry.space_group_name_H-M   'P 1'
#
loop_
_entity.id
_entity.type
_entity.pdbx_description
1 polymer ?
#
loop_
_entity_poly.entity_id
_entity_poly.type
_entity_poly.pdbx_seq_one_letter_code
_entity_poly.pdbx_strand_id
1 'polypeptide(L)'
;MTQTLINLALPVVSERIDQRLAADPTLTYHRALSNCDLHHKLEAYVMSRLPSRYVSLEASQVCSLESPSQCYSSQQLRQIDDLVEQGLMGLIARPVQLSSPQEPSAPSSWFG
;
A
#
# COMPACT_ATOMS: atom_id res chain seq x y z
N MET A 1 -2.17 18.00 24.92
CA MET A 1 -2.68 18.06 23.54
C MET A 1 -1.70 17.31 22.66
N THR A 2 -1.99 16.06 22.32
CA THR A 2 -1.14 15.24 21.44
C THR A 2 -1.77 15.23 20.06
N GLN A 3 -1.19 15.99 19.14
CA GLN A 3 -1.53 15.97 17.73
C GLN A 3 -0.73 14.87 17.04
N THR A 4 -1.40 14.04 16.26
CA THR A 4 -0.78 12.95 15.49
C THR A 4 -0.84 13.30 14.02
N LEU A 5 0.32 13.23 13.36
CA LEU A 5 0.44 13.41 11.91
C LEU A 5 0.10 12.09 11.22
N ILE A 6 -0.88 12.09 10.33
CA ILE A 6 -1.34 10.88 9.62
C ILE A 6 -1.27 11.13 8.12
N ASN A 7 -0.78 10.14 7.37
CA ASN A 7 -0.88 10.14 5.92
C ASN A 7 -2.29 9.72 5.50
N LEU A 8 -3.10 10.67 5.03
CA LEU A 8 -4.46 10.42 4.53
C LEU A 8 -4.51 9.50 3.32
N ALA A 9 -3.42 9.36 2.57
CA ALA A 9 -3.40 8.46 1.41
C ALA A 9 -3.48 6.99 1.85
N LEU A 10 -2.85 6.63 2.97
CA LEU A 10 -2.76 5.24 3.41
C LEU A 10 -4.14 4.60 3.66
N PRO A 11 -5.05 5.16 4.48
CA PRO A 11 -6.34 4.53 4.74
C PRO A 11 -7.24 4.50 3.50
N VAL A 12 -7.13 5.49 2.60
CA VAL A 12 -7.89 5.49 1.34
C VAL A 12 -7.39 4.43 0.38
N VAL A 13 -6.07 4.29 0.25
CA VAL A 13 -5.45 3.29 -0.64
C VAL A 13 -5.78 1.88 -0.14
N SER A 14 -5.66 1.62 1.16
CA SER A 14 -6.03 0.33 1.77
C SER A 14 -7.49 -0.02 1.49
N GLU A 15 -8.42 0.90 1.75
CA GLU A 15 -9.87 0.68 1.48
C GLU A 15 -10.14 0.34 0.01
N ARG A 16 -9.47 1.04 -0.93
CA ARG A 16 -9.64 0.81 -2.37
C ARG A 16 -9.06 -0.52 -2.84
N ILE A 17 -7.91 -0.93 -2.28
CA ILE A 17 -7.33 -2.24 -2.55
C ILE A 17 -8.29 -3.33 -2.08
N ASP A 18 -8.83 -3.21 -0.86
CA ASP A 18 -9.79 -4.17 -0.31
C ASP A 18 -11.06 -4.27 -1.17
N GLN A 19 -11.64 -3.13 -1.58
CA GLN A 19 -12.81 -3.12 -2.46
C GLN A 19 -12.53 -3.79 -3.80
N ARG A 20 -11.35 -3.57 -4.39
CA ARG A 20 -10.97 -4.19 -5.67
C ARG A 20 -10.70 -5.68 -5.54
N LEU A 21 -10.02 -6.11 -4.48
CA LEU A 21 -9.77 -7.51 -4.20
C LEU A 21 -11.06 -8.28 -3.88
N ALA A 22 -12.03 -7.63 -3.21
CA ALA A 22 -13.33 -8.22 -2.95
C ALA A 22 -14.23 -8.31 -4.19
N ALA A 23 -14.10 -7.38 -5.14
CA ALA A 23 -14.95 -7.31 -6.33
C ALA A 23 -14.63 -8.37 -7.40
N ASP A 24 -13.42 -8.93 -7.41
CA ASP A 24 -13.04 -9.97 -8.39
C ASP A 24 -12.34 -11.18 -7.73
N PRO A 25 -13.12 -12.16 -7.24
CA PRO A 25 -12.59 -13.39 -6.68
C PRO A 25 -12.09 -14.38 -7.74
N THR A 26 -12.30 -14.09 -9.05
CA THR A 26 -12.06 -15.06 -10.14
C THR A 26 -10.70 -14.94 -10.81
N LEU A 27 -10.10 -13.75 -10.78
CA LEU A 27 -8.69 -13.60 -11.13
C LEU A 27 -7.84 -14.39 -10.13
N THR A 28 -6.66 -14.82 -10.56
CA THR A 28 -5.65 -15.66 -9.89
C THR A 28 -5.13 -15.11 -8.54
N TYR A 29 -5.93 -14.33 -7.82
CA TYR A 29 -5.67 -13.74 -6.52
C TYR A 29 -5.84 -14.70 -5.36
N HIS A 30 -6.63 -15.78 -5.44
CA HIS A 30 -6.79 -16.66 -4.26
C HIS A 30 -5.46 -17.20 -3.71
N ARG A 31 -4.44 -17.42 -4.57
CA ARG A 31 -3.08 -17.80 -4.15
C ARG A 31 -2.26 -16.61 -3.60
N ALA A 32 -2.55 -15.38 -4.04
CA ALA A 32 -1.87 -14.17 -3.62
C ALA A 32 -2.52 -13.46 -2.41
N LEU A 33 -3.84 -13.57 -2.24
CA LEU A 33 -4.65 -13.16 -1.08
C LEU A 33 -4.33 -13.98 0.16
N SER A 34 -3.93 -15.24 -0.03
CA SER A 34 -3.36 -16.06 1.04
C SER A 34 -2.06 -15.48 1.60
N ASN A 35 -1.40 -14.60 0.84
CA ASN A 35 -0.23 -13.87 1.28
C ASN A 35 -0.63 -12.44 1.66
N CYS A 36 -0.61 -12.13 2.96
CA CYS A 36 -0.64 -10.74 3.48
C CYS A 36 0.38 -9.82 2.75
N ASP A 37 1.37 -10.41 2.11
CA ASP A 37 2.40 -9.77 1.29
C ASP A 37 1.85 -9.07 0.03
N LEU A 38 0.78 -9.54 -0.62
CA LEU A 38 0.24 -8.87 -1.82
C LEU A 38 -0.35 -7.51 -1.48
N HIS A 39 -1.16 -7.44 -0.41
CA HIS A 39 -1.78 -6.19 0.03
C HIS A 39 -0.72 -5.13 0.34
N HIS A 40 0.26 -5.46 1.19
CA HIS A 40 1.36 -4.54 1.52
C HIS A 40 2.21 -4.14 0.30
N LYS A 41 2.42 -5.06 -0.66
CA LYS A 41 3.11 -4.73 -1.92
C LYS A 41 2.31 -3.76 -2.78
N LEU A 42 0.99 -3.91 -2.85
CA LEU A 42 0.11 -2.99 -3.56
C LEU A 42 0.08 -1.63 -2.87
N GLU A 43 -0.05 -1.59 -1.55
CA GLU A 43 0.04 -0.36 -0.78
C GLU A 43 1.37 0.34 -1.06
N ALA A 44 2.50 -0.35 -0.93
CA ALA A 44 3.81 0.21 -1.23
C ALA A 44 3.92 0.70 -2.68
N TYR A 45 3.40 -0.08 -3.65
CA TYR A 45 3.40 0.28 -5.06
C TYR A 45 2.62 1.57 -5.32
N VAL A 46 1.41 1.67 -4.79
CA VAL A 46 0.51 2.81 -4.97
C VAL A 46 1.04 4.03 -4.21
N MET A 47 1.44 3.86 -2.95
CA MET A 47 1.98 4.92 -2.10
C MET A 47 3.30 5.50 -2.62
N SER A 48 4.12 4.71 -3.33
CA SER A 48 5.35 5.21 -3.98
C SER A 48 5.08 6.15 -5.17
N ARG A 49 3.86 6.14 -5.71
CA ARG A 49 3.46 6.90 -6.91
C ARG A 49 2.43 8.00 -6.62
N LEU A 50 1.87 8.00 -5.42
CA LEU A 50 0.94 9.02 -4.98
C LEU A 50 1.67 10.15 -4.23
N PRO A 51 1.23 11.41 -4.40
CA PRO A 51 1.67 12.48 -3.53
C PRO A 51 1.20 12.20 -2.10
N SER A 52 2.13 12.22 -1.15
CA SER A 52 1.79 12.02 0.26
C SER A 52 1.02 13.23 0.80
N ARG A 53 -0.12 12.98 1.46
CA ARG A 53 -0.95 14.03 2.06
C ARG A 53 -1.06 13.80 3.55
N TYR A 54 -0.47 14.68 4.32
CA TYR A 54 -0.47 14.60 5.78
C TYR A 54 -1.50 15.56 6.37
N VAL A 55 -2.21 15.08 7.40
CA VAL A 55 -3.04 15.93 8.25
C VAL A 55 -2.65 15.75 9.70
N SER A 56 -2.78 16.82 10.47
CA SER A 56 -2.67 16.80 11.92
C SER A 56 -4.06 16.59 12.50
N LEU A 57 -4.26 15.48 13.20
CA LEU A 57 -5.48 15.20 13.94
C LEU A 57 -5.17 15.19 15.43
N GLU A 58 -6.15 15.56 16.26
CA GLU A 58 -6.03 15.25 17.68
C GLU A 58 -6.09 13.73 17.88
N ALA A 59 -5.35 13.20 18.87
CA ALA A 59 -5.32 11.77 19.15
C ALA A 59 -6.72 11.14 19.36
N SER A 60 -7.68 11.93 19.83
CA SER A 60 -9.10 11.55 19.99
C SER A 60 -9.87 11.47 18.66
N GLN A 61 -9.39 12.11 17.59
CA GLN A 61 -10.03 12.19 16.28
C GLN A 61 -9.41 11.25 15.24
N VAL A 62 -8.32 10.55 15.56
CA VAL A 62 -7.70 9.55 14.68
C VAL A 62 -8.72 8.48 14.26
N CYS A 63 -9.58 8.06 15.19
CA CYS A 63 -10.65 7.10 14.92
C CYS A 63 -11.91 7.70 14.26
N SER A 64 -11.99 9.03 14.12
CA SER A 64 -13.18 9.76 13.64
C SER A 64 -13.12 10.17 12.16
N LEU A 65 -12.11 9.72 11.41
CA LEU A 65 -12.13 9.79 9.95
C LEU A 65 -13.16 8.79 9.40
N GLU A 66 -14.45 9.12 9.51
CA GLU A 66 -15.55 8.26 9.06
C GLU A 66 -15.45 7.92 7.56
N SER A 67 -14.80 8.77 6.77
CA SER A 67 -14.53 8.53 5.35
C SER A 67 -13.32 9.35 4.87
N PRO A 68 -12.09 8.80 4.96
CA PRO A 68 -10.89 9.51 4.47
C PRO A 68 -10.94 9.72 2.94
N SER A 69 -11.74 8.93 2.23
CA SER A 69 -11.99 9.06 0.79
C SER A 69 -12.73 10.36 0.42
N GLN A 70 -13.52 10.97 1.31
CA GLN A 70 -14.14 12.29 1.08
C GLN A 70 -13.12 13.43 0.96
N CYS A 71 -11.90 13.24 1.49
CA CYS A 71 -10.83 14.23 1.36
C CYS A 71 -10.24 14.27 -0.07
N TYR A 72 -10.62 13.34 -0.94
CA TYR A 72 -10.14 13.24 -2.32
C TYR A 72 -11.24 13.61 -3.31
N SER A 73 -10.86 14.29 -4.39
CA SER A 73 -11.77 14.53 -5.50
C SER A 73 -12.03 13.23 -6.27
N SER A 74 -13.15 13.16 -7.00
CA SER A 74 -13.48 12.00 -7.84
C SER A 74 -12.43 11.72 -8.93
N GLN A 75 -11.66 12.74 -9.34
CA GLN A 75 -10.53 12.55 -10.26
C GLN A 75 -9.35 11.88 -9.55
N GLN A 76 -9.03 12.29 -8.33
CA GLN A 76 -7.95 11.68 -7.55
C GLN A 76 -8.28 10.24 -7.17
N LEU A 77 -9.53 9.96 -6.80
CA LEU A 77 -9.97 8.59 -6.51
C LEU A 77 -9.81 7.69 -7.74
N ARG A 78 -10.16 8.17 -8.94
CA ARG A 78 -9.90 7.43 -10.19
C ARG A 78 -8.42 7.17 -10.44
N GLN A 79 -7.55 8.16 -10.18
CA GLN A 79 -6.10 7.97 -10.30
C GLN A 79 -5.58 6.90 -9.33
N ILE A 80 -6.12 6.85 -8.11
CA ILE A 80 -5.80 5.81 -7.13
C ILE A 80 -6.25 4.45 -7.65
N ASP A 81 -7.49 4.33 -8.15
CA ASP A 81 -8.02 3.09 -8.71
C ASP A 81 -7.17 2.61 -9.91
N ASP A 82 -6.74 3.50 -10.80
CA ASP A 82 -5.86 3.18 -11.94
C ASP A 82 -4.49 2.67 -11.47
N LEU A 83 -3.92 3.26 -10.42
CA LEU A 83 -2.64 2.82 -9.84
C LEU A 83 -2.76 1.44 -9.18
N VAL A 84 -3.89 1.17 -8.51
CA VAL A 84 -4.18 -0.16 -7.94
C VAL A 84 -4.23 -1.19 -9.07
N GLU A 85 -4.94 -0.91 -10.15
CA GLU A 85 -5.05 -1.82 -11.31
C GLU A 85 -3.70 -2.06 -11.99
N GLN A 86 -2.90 -1.01 -12.17
CA GLN A 86 -1.53 -1.14 -12.69
C GLN A 86 -0.63 -1.96 -11.76
N GLY A 87 -0.74 -1.73 -10.45
CA GLY A 87 0.02 -2.48 -9.43
C GLY A 87 -0.35 -3.95 -9.44
N LEU A 88 -1.63 -4.26 -9.53
CA LEU A 88 -2.15 -5.62 -9.66
C LEU A 88 -1.58 -6.31 -10.91
N MET A 89 -1.70 -5.69 -12.09
CA MET A 89 -1.13 -6.24 -13.31
C MET A 89 0.39 -6.42 -13.21
N GLY A 90 1.10 -5.43 -12.66
CA GLY A 90 2.56 -5.46 -12.52
C GLY A 90 3.09 -6.48 -11.51
N LEU A 91 2.35 -6.75 -10.43
CA LEU A 91 2.75 -7.71 -9.38
C LEU A 91 2.34 -9.14 -9.71
N ILE A 92 1.27 -9.35 -10.48
CA ILE A 92 0.84 -10.69 -10.91
C ILE A 92 1.64 -11.17 -12.12
N ALA A 93 1.90 -10.27 -13.09
CA ALA A 93 2.64 -10.61 -14.30
C ALA A 93 4.14 -10.83 -14.02
N ARG A 94 4.65 -10.31 -12.91
CA ARG A 94 6.06 -10.43 -12.53
C ARG A 94 6.18 -11.50 -11.45
N PRO A 95 6.71 -12.70 -11.76
CA PRO A 95 7.04 -13.65 -10.70
C PRO A 95 8.02 -12.94 -9.78
N VAL A 96 7.62 -12.78 -8.52
CA VAL A 96 8.44 -12.20 -7.47
C VAL A 96 9.72 -13.04 -7.40
N GLN A 97 10.81 -12.56 -8.02
CA GLN A 97 12.13 -12.95 -7.62
C GLN A 97 12.30 -12.37 -6.21
N LEU A 98 11.86 -13.14 -5.21
CA LEU A 98 12.34 -12.98 -3.85
C LEU A 98 13.85 -13.17 -3.97
N SER A 99 14.57 -12.07 -4.10
CA SER A 99 15.97 -12.02 -3.70
C SER A 99 15.95 -12.47 -2.24
N SER A 100 16.32 -13.74 -2.05
CA SER A 100 16.63 -14.33 -0.75
C SER A 100 17.46 -13.32 0.04
N PRO A 101 17.24 -13.17 1.36
CA PRO A 101 18.21 -12.45 2.18
C PRO A 101 19.54 -13.16 1.97
N GLN A 102 20.42 -12.52 1.22
CA GLN A 102 21.78 -12.97 1.02
C GLN A 102 22.35 -13.06 2.43
N GLU A 103 22.65 -14.27 2.89
CA GLU A 103 23.35 -14.48 4.14
C GLU A 103 24.54 -13.52 4.17
N PRO A 104 24.79 -12.79 5.28
CA PRO A 104 26.03 -12.06 5.43
C PRO A 104 27.16 -13.09 5.57
N SER A 105 27.64 -13.59 4.43
CA SER A 105 28.82 -14.43 4.38
C SER A 105 30.05 -13.55 4.64
N ALA A 106 30.59 -13.75 5.84
CA ALA A 106 31.89 -13.35 6.36
C ALA A 106 32.10 -11.86 6.77
N PRO A 107 32.41 -11.61 8.06
CA PRO A 107 33.09 -10.39 8.49
C PRO A 107 34.60 -10.61 8.40
N SER A 108 35.26 -10.14 7.34
CA SER A 108 36.73 -10.29 7.25
C SER A 108 37.41 -9.15 6.49
N SER A 109 38.29 -8.46 7.23
CA SER A 109 39.45 -7.67 6.79
C SER A 109 39.23 -6.43 5.91
N TRP A 110 38.91 -5.30 6.54
CA TRP A 110 39.13 -3.94 5.99
C TRP A 110 40.25 -3.17 6.70
N PHE A 111 40.97 -3.79 7.63
CA PHE A 111 42.19 -3.22 8.21
C PHE A 111 43.35 -4.17 7.93
N GLY A 112 44.03 -3.89 6.82
CA GLY A 112 45.40 -4.27 6.52
C GLY A 112 46.15 -3.00 6.17
#